data_AF-A0ABD3PB71-F1
#
_entry.id   AF-A0ABD3PB71-F1
#
_cell.length_a   1.000
_cell.length_b   1.000
_cell.length_c   1.000
_cell.angle_alpha   90.00
_cell.angle_beta   90.00
_cell.angle_gamma   90.00
#
_symmetry.space_group_name_H-M   'P 1'
#
loop_
_entity.id
_entity.type
_entity.pdbx_description
1 polymer ?
#
loop_
_entity_poly.entity_id
_entity_poly.type
_entity_poly.pdbx_seq_one_letter_code
_entity_poly.pdbx_strand_id
1 'polypeptide(L)'
;MFGIKTSTLSVSFRGRRGATVVVIACIVAYALRSSTKDLTRILYHSTQIESHDACPSLRLAVVPNEESADICSPRGRHKWRDDLDHYFEESTERMPSFAVVCQVNSGYWDFFVNWHRHFRKNSKRTEHVLIIIAEDASIHSKLEALFDSATSATIVLPGYDIANDHAHHNAEDYDSITYKSLVSTRATHLLNLMCILGVTGEDVVKSNGAIASKDTRKDIIIVYSDVDTVWVKDPFPYIQKLIGKNKSYDLLAAVDDHDYWCVKDYYCTGFLVIAQSPASISFLSHWEKELKYAPQLNQPIFNTVLRSSKLPKIRHSGLGEMEFPPGRLYFDQWVKEGGESERQKKEETMVVHNNYIIGHDAKMKRFEEHGLWINKKRSNA
;
A
#
# COMPACT_ATOMS: atom_id res chain seq x y z
N MET A 1 -28.91 -5.38 -45.61
CA MET A 1 -28.69 -3.95 -45.31
C MET A 1 -29.61 -3.56 -44.17
N PHE A 2 -29.10 -3.49 -42.95
CA PHE A 2 -29.85 -2.95 -41.80
C PHE A 2 -29.35 -1.52 -41.56
N GLY A 3 -30.25 -0.54 -41.71
CA GLY A 3 -29.93 0.88 -41.53
C GLY A 3 -29.83 1.22 -40.04
N ILE A 4 -28.67 1.74 -39.63
CA ILE A 4 -28.48 2.36 -38.32
C ILE A 4 -29.14 3.74 -38.37
N LYS A 5 -30.17 3.97 -37.54
CA LYS A 5 -30.71 5.32 -37.31
C LYS A 5 -29.95 5.95 -36.14
N THR A 6 -29.03 6.86 -36.45
CA THR A 6 -28.45 7.78 -35.46
C THR A 6 -29.40 8.95 -35.24
N SER A 7 -29.76 9.22 -34.00
CA SER A 7 -30.52 10.42 -33.61
C SER A 7 -29.57 11.35 -32.87
N THR A 8 -29.34 12.55 -33.40
CA THR A 8 -28.52 13.57 -32.75
C THR A 8 -29.41 14.46 -31.90
N LEU A 9 -29.18 14.51 -30.59
CA LEU A 9 -29.83 15.48 -29.70
C LEU A 9 -28.84 16.64 -29.47
N SER A 10 -29.18 17.84 -29.94
CA SER A 10 -28.43 19.05 -29.64
C SER A 10 -29.11 19.81 -28.50
N VAL A 11 -28.36 20.07 -27.42
CA VAL A 11 -28.82 20.93 -26.33
C VAL A 11 -27.91 22.16 -26.32
N SER A 12 -28.52 23.34 -26.50
CA SER A 12 -27.82 24.62 -26.50
C SER A 12 -28.03 25.32 -25.16
N PHE A 13 -26.93 25.65 -24.48
CA PHE A 13 -26.96 26.51 -23.29
C PHE A 13 -26.39 27.88 -23.63
N ARG A 14 -27.16 28.94 -23.37
CA ARG A 14 -26.69 30.33 -23.46
C ARG A 14 -26.11 30.77 -22.12
N GLY A 15 -24.78 30.82 -22.02
CA GLY A 15 -24.08 31.50 -20.93
C GLY A 15 -24.06 33.02 -21.12
N ARG A 16 -24.00 33.79 -20.01
CA ARG A 16 -24.06 35.27 -19.97
C ARG A 16 -22.87 36.01 -20.63
N ARG A 17 -21.99 35.31 -21.36
CA ARG A 17 -20.90 35.93 -22.14
C ARG A 17 -20.72 35.20 -23.47
N GLY A 18 -21.76 35.24 -24.32
CA GLY A 18 -21.64 35.12 -25.78
C GLY A 18 -21.01 33.87 -26.42
N ALA A 19 -20.50 32.90 -25.67
CA ALA A 19 -19.94 31.67 -26.22
C ALA A 19 -20.98 30.55 -26.20
N THR A 20 -21.32 30.03 -27.38
CA THR A 20 -22.14 28.83 -27.54
C THR A 20 -21.22 27.61 -27.42
N VAL A 21 -21.39 26.80 -26.38
CA VAL A 21 -20.75 25.49 -26.28
C VAL A 21 -21.74 24.45 -26.79
N VAL A 22 -21.38 23.74 -27.86
CA VAL A 22 -22.17 22.63 -28.39
C VAL A 22 -21.61 21.34 -27.81
N VAL A 23 -22.38 20.70 -26.93
CA VAL A 23 -22.07 19.35 -26.44
C VAL A 23 -22.78 18.35 -27.34
N ILE A 24 -22.02 17.54 -28.07
CA ILE A 24 -22.57 16.45 -28.88
C ILE A 24 -22.51 15.18 -28.04
N ALA A 25 -23.68 14.72 -27.56
CA ALA A 25 -23.80 13.42 -26.91
C ALA A 25 -24.23 12.38 -27.95
N CYS A 26 -23.36 11.42 -28.25
CA CYS A 26 -23.69 10.28 -29.10
C CYS A 26 -24.23 9.13 -28.25
N ILE A 27 -25.55 8.92 -28.25
CA ILE A 27 -26.17 7.75 -27.63
C ILE A 27 -26.22 6.62 -28.66
N VAL A 28 -25.40 5.58 -28.47
CA VAL A 28 -25.49 4.33 -29.25
C VAL A 28 -26.33 3.33 -28.45
N ALA A 29 -27.59 3.13 -28.85
CA ALA A 29 -28.44 2.09 -28.28
C ALA A 29 -28.12 0.74 -28.94
N TYR A 30 -27.46 -0.17 -28.22
CA TYR A 30 -27.25 -1.55 -28.67
C TYR A 30 -28.28 -2.46 -27.99
N ALA A 31 -29.15 -3.09 -28.80
CA ALA A 31 -30.16 -4.03 -28.31
C ALA A 31 -29.63 -5.46 -28.41
N LEU A 32 -29.20 -6.06 -27.30
CA LEU A 32 -29.11 -7.52 -27.17
C LEU A 32 -29.44 -7.99 -25.73
N ARG A 33 -30.36 -8.96 -25.67
CA ARG A 33 -30.65 -9.81 -24.50
C ARG A 33 -29.47 -10.75 -24.27
N SER A 34 -28.81 -10.69 -23.13
CA SER A 34 -28.33 -11.86 -22.34
C SER A 34 -27.50 -11.41 -21.13
N SER A 35 -27.69 -12.10 -20.00
CA SER A 35 -26.87 -12.15 -18.78
C SER A 35 -26.38 -10.83 -18.17
N THR A 36 -27.01 -10.42 -17.06
CA THR A 36 -26.65 -9.27 -16.22
C THR A 36 -25.28 -9.35 -15.52
N LYS A 37 -24.46 -10.37 -15.78
CA LYS A 37 -23.13 -10.52 -15.17
C LYS A 37 -21.96 -9.94 -15.97
N ASP A 38 -22.14 -9.63 -17.26
CA ASP A 38 -21.06 -9.08 -18.10
C ASP A 38 -21.07 -7.55 -18.22
N LEU A 39 -22.18 -6.89 -17.89
CA LEU A 39 -22.30 -5.43 -18.00
C LEU A 39 -21.43 -4.67 -16.98
N THR A 40 -21.19 -5.23 -15.80
CA THR A 40 -20.32 -4.60 -14.79
C THR A 40 -18.86 -4.58 -15.22
N ARG A 41 -18.44 -5.55 -16.05
CA ARG A 41 -17.06 -5.64 -16.58
C ARG A 41 -16.83 -4.67 -17.75
N ILE A 42 -17.87 -4.40 -18.54
CA ILE A 42 -17.84 -3.45 -19.65
C ILE A 42 -17.90 -2.00 -19.15
N LEU A 43 -18.69 -1.71 -18.11
CA LEU A 43 -18.77 -0.36 -17.52
C LEU A 43 -17.47 0.11 -16.84
N TYR A 44 -16.66 -0.82 -16.33
CA TYR A 44 -15.33 -0.52 -15.77
C TYR A 44 -14.32 -0.06 -16.83
N HIS A 45 -14.43 -0.54 -18.07
CA HIS A 45 -13.59 -0.08 -19.18
C HIS A 45 -14.18 1.12 -19.93
N SER A 46 -15.50 1.21 -20.10
CA SER A 46 -16.11 2.21 -20.99
C SER A 46 -16.12 3.64 -20.44
N THR A 47 -16.01 3.86 -19.13
CA THR A 47 -16.02 5.21 -18.53
C THR A 47 -14.65 5.91 -18.52
N GLN A 48 -13.61 5.27 -19.07
CA GLN A 48 -12.27 5.86 -19.21
C GLN A 48 -11.69 5.86 -20.64
N ILE A 49 -12.46 5.45 -21.66
CA ILE A 49 -11.96 5.25 -23.05
C ILE A 49 -12.21 6.46 -24.00
N GLU A 50 -12.49 7.65 -23.47
CA GLU A 50 -12.55 8.87 -24.32
C GLU A 50 -11.47 9.91 -23.98
N SER A 51 -10.20 9.51 -24.00
CA SER A 51 -9.09 10.34 -24.52
C SER A 51 -7.78 9.54 -24.56
N HIS A 52 -7.53 8.83 -25.66
CA HIS A 52 -6.24 8.14 -25.87
C HIS A 52 -5.07 9.09 -26.24
N ASP A 53 -5.30 10.41 -26.31
CA ASP A 53 -4.32 11.34 -26.91
C ASP A 53 -3.65 12.34 -25.96
N ALA A 54 -3.84 12.27 -24.64
CA ALA A 54 -3.03 13.07 -23.71
C ALA A 54 -2.90 12.40 -22.33
N CYS A 55 -1.66 12.11 -21.93
CA CYS A 55 -1.36 11.81 -20.53
C CYS A 55 -1.76 13.06 -19.69
N PRO A 56 -2.76 12.98 -18.78
CA PRO A 56 -3.21 14.14 -18.04
C PRO A 56 -2.08 14.65 -17.15
N SER A 57 -1.59 15.87 -17.39
CA SER A 57 -0.64 16.50 -16.47
C SER A 57 -1.40 16.91 -15.20
N LEU A 58 -1.35 16.07 -14.16
CA LEU A 58 -1.85 16.49 -12.85
C LEU A 58 -0.95 17.63 -12.35
N ARG A 59 -1.52 18.83 -12.18
CA ARG A 59 -0.79 19.96 -11.61
C ARG A 59 -0.64 19.74 -10.11
N LEU A 60 0.49 19.15 -9.72
CA LEU A 60 0.90 19.10 -8.31
C LEU A 60 1.15 20.51 -7.78
N ALA A 61 0.88 20.76 -6.50
CA ALA A 61 1.29 22.02 -5.85
C ALA A 61 2.82 22.14 -5.82
N VAL A 62 3.37 23.37 -5.89
CA VAL A 62 4.81 23.58 -5.65
C VAL A 62 4.99 23.69 -4.14
N VAL A 63 5.70 22.74 -3.54
CA VAL A 63 6.00 22.73 -2.11
C VAL A 63 7.46 23.15 -1.93
N PRO A 64 7.77 24.08 -1.01
CA PRO A 64 9.15 24.42 -0.70
C PRO A 64 9.93 23.18 -0.22
N ASN A 65 11.21 23.15 -0.56
CA ASN A 65 12.12 22.06 -0.22
C ASN A 65 12.39 22.10 1.29
N GLU A 66 11.58 21.41 2.09
CA GLU A 66 11.82 21.22 3.52
C GLU A 66 12.95 20.21 3.71
N GLU A 67 13.91 20.51 4.59
CA GLU A 67 14.95 19.56 4.94
C GLU A 67 14.37 18.38 5.73
N SER A 68 14.91 17.18 5.53
CA SER A 68 14.40 15.97 6.21
C SER A 68 14.44 16.06 7.73
N ALA A 69 15.39 16.83 8.28
CA ALA A 69 15.49 17.09 9.72
C ALA A 69 14.27 17.86 10.25
N ASP A 70 13.77 18.85 9.49
CA ASP A 70 12.59 19.61 9.85
C ASP A 70 11.32 18.76 9.77
N ILE A 71 11.20 17.91 8.73
CA ILE A 71 10.06 17.01 8.54
C ILE A 71 9.92 16.03 9.72
N CYS A 72 11.06 15.56 10.23
CA CYS A 72 11.13 14.62 11.36
C CYS A 72 11.33 15.30 12.72
N SER A 73 11.12 16.62 12.80
CA SER A 73 11.27 17.38 14.05
C SER A 73 10.43 16.78 15.18
N PRO A 74 10.99 16.68 16.42
CA PRO A 74 10.30 16.09 17.58
C PRO A 74 8.92 16.70 17.88
N ARG A 75 8.70 17.95 17.50
CA ARG A 75 7.45 18.67 17.78
C ARG A 75 6.24 18.13 17.01
N GLY A 76 6.44 17.42 15.90
CA GLY A 76 5.34 17.00 15.01
C GLY A 76 5.06 15.49 14.95
N ARG A 77 6.03 14.62 15.27
CA ARG A 77 5.95 13.17 14.98
C ARG A 77 6.43 12.29 16.14
N HIS A 78 5.79 12.41 17.30
CA HIS A 78 6.11 11.66 18.52
C HIS A 78 5.09 10.58 18.89
N LYS A 79 4.02 10.39 18.09
CA LYS A 79 2.86 9.54 18.45
C LYS A 79 3.22 8.14 18.96
N TRP A 80 4.31 7.55 18.48
CA TRP A 80 4.75 6.18 18.83
C TRP A 80 6.20 6.13 19.31
N ARG A 81 6.78 7.27 19.65
CA ARG A 81 8.22 7.35 19.97
C ARG A 81 8.52 6.51 21.20
N ASP A 82 7.77 6.72 22.27
CA ASP A 82 7.99 6.06 23.55
C ASP A 82 7.80 4.53 23.43
N ASP A 83 6.75 4.07 22.74
CA ASP A 83 6.49 2.63 22.52
C ASP A 83 7.64 1.94 21.75
N LEU A 84 8.15 2.60 20.71
CA LEU A 84 9.24 2.07 19.90
C LEU A 84 10.59 2.15 20.62
N ASP A 85 10.88 3.27 21.28
CA ASP A 85 12.11 3.44 22.06
C ASP A 85 12.17 2.38 23.18
N HIS A 86 11.08 2.16 23.90
CA HIS A 86 10.99 1.10 24.92
C HIS A 86 11.31 -0.29 24.36
N TYR A 87 10.70 -0.68 23.23
CA TYR A 87 10.98 -1.97 22.59
C TYR A 87 12.46 -2.14 22.20
N PHE A 88 13.06 -1.10 21.60
CA PHE A 88 14.45 -1.18 21.15
C PHE A 88 15.47 -1.10 22.29
N GLU A 89 15.11 -0.47 23.42
CA GLU A 89 15.93 -0.48 24.64
C GLU A 89 15.93 -1.84 25.33
N GLU A 90 14.79 -2.54 25.38
CA GLU A 90 14.69 -3.87 25.98
C GLU A 90 15.25 -5.00 25.08
N SER A 91 15.30 -4.78 23.76
CA SER A 91 15.80 -5.77 22.80
C SER A 91 17.33 -5.83 22.79
N THR A 92 17.91 -6.61 23.71
CA THR A 92 19.38 -6.71 23.89
C THR A 92 20.08 -7.65 22.91
N GLU A 93 19.36 -8.53 22.21
CA GLU A 93 20.01 -9.66 21.52
C GLU A 93 20.36 -9.45 20.04
N ARG A 94 19.63 -8.61 19.29
CA ARG A 94 20.04 -8.19 17.93
C ARG A 94 19.09 -7.13 17.38
N MET A 95 19.63 -6.06 16.82
CA MET A 95 18.83 -5.09 16.06
C MET A 95 18.32 -5.73 14.76
N PRO A 96 17.01 -5.64 14.46
CA PRO A 96 16.44 -6.20 13.24
C PRO A 96 16.96 -5.45 12.00
N SER A 97 17.02 -6.13 10.86
CA SER A 97 17.34 -5.49 9.58
C SER A 97 16.09 -4.93 8.90
N PHE A 98 14.92 -5.46 9.24
CA PHE A 98 13.64 -5.08 8.66
C PHE A 98 12.60 -4.76 9.73
N ALA A 99 11.74 -3.78 9.45
CA ALA A 99 10.48 -3.56 10.15
C ALA A 99 9.34 -3.90 9.19
N VAL A 100 8.65 -5.00 9.42
CA VAL A 100 7.46 -5.38 8.65
C VAL A 100 6.26 -4.64 9.20
N VAL A 101 5.58 -3.88 8.37
CA VAL A 101 4.48 -3.01 8.77
C VAL A 101 3.20 -3.44 8.08
N CYS A 102 2.13 -3.62 8.82
CA CYS A 102 0.79 -3.75 8.26
C CYS A 102 -0.20 -2.85 9.01
N GLN A 103 -1.22 -2.39 8.30
CA GLN A 103 -2.36 -1.67 8.87
C GLN A 103 -3.58 -2.58 8.88
N VAL A 104 -4.35 -2.55 9.96
CA VAL A 104 -5.56 -3.36 10.09
C VAL A 104 -6.66 -2.61 10.83
N ASN A 105 -7.88 -2.73 10.33
CA ASN A 105 -9.11 -2.35 11.02
C ASN A 105 -9.93 -3.59 11.39
N SER A 106 -10.94 -3.40 12.23
CA SER A 106 -11.86 -4.43 12.71
C SER A 106 -12.60 -5.16 11.58
N GLY A 107 -12.89 -4.48 10.46
CA GLY A 107 -13.56 -5.03 9.28
C GLY A 107 -12.71 -6.00 8.45
N TYR A 108 -11.38 -6.00 8.61
CA TYR A 108 -10.44 -6.89 7.91
C TYR A 108 -9.62 -7.76 8.89
N TRP A 109 -10.15 -7.99 10.10
CA TRP A 109 -9.48 -8.80 11.11
C TRP A 109 -9.15 -10.23 10.66
N ASP A 110 -10.07 -10.87 9.96
CA ASP A 110 -9.90 -12.22 9.43
C ASP A 110 -8.81 -12.29 8.35
N PHE A 111 -8.73 -11.28 7.49
CA PHE A 111 -7.62 -11.09 6.56
C PHE A 111 -6.29 -10.95 7.30
N PHE A 112 -6.22 -10.12 8.34
CA PHE A 112 -5.02 -10.04 9.18
C PHE A 112 -4.66 -11.38 9.80
N VAL A 113 -5.62 -12.15 10.31
CA VAL A 113 -5.35 -13.49 10.88
C VAL A 113 -4.80 -14.43 9.81
N ASN A 114 -5.35 -14.41 8.59
CA ASN A 114 -4.85 -15.20 7.48
C ASN A 114 -3.43 -14.78 7.07
N TRP A 115 -3.22 -13.48 6.86
CA TRP A 115 -1.93 -12.87 6.55
C TRP A 115 -0.88 -13.21 7.60
N HIS A 116 -1.18 -12.99 8.89
CA HIS A 116 -0.26 -13.22 9.99
C HIS A 116 0.16 -14.69 10.08
N ARG A 117 -0.74 -15.64 9.78
CA ARG A 117 -0.39 -17.07 9.74
C ARG A 117 0.58 -17.40 8.60
N HIS A 118 0.35 -16.87 7.41
CA HIS A 118 1.26 -17.04 6.27
C HIS A 118 2.61 -16.38 6.53
N PHE A 119 2.60 -15.14 7.00
CA PHE A 119 3.79 -14.43 7.45
C PHE A 119 4.55 -15.25 8.51
N ARG A 120 3.86 -15.76 9.53
CA ARG A 120 4.49 -16.54 10.59
C ARG A 120 5.10 -17.84 10.11
N LYS A 121 4.43 -18.51 9.17
CA LYS A 121 4.85 -19.78 8.57
C LYS A 121 6.07 -19.61 7.67
N ASN A 122 6.09 -18.53 6.88
CA ASN A 122 7.05 -18.40 5.78
C ASN A 122 8.19 -17.39 6.06
N SER A 123 8.07 -16.52 7.07
CA SER A 123 9.11 -15.57 7.43
C SER A 123 10.01 -16.09 8.56
N LYS A 124 11.33 -15.97 8.38
CA LYS A 124 12.32 -16.33 9.41
C LYS A 124 12.32 -15.29 10.54
N ARG A 125 11.97 -15.71 11.76
CA ARG A 125 11.77 -14.84 12.95
C ARG A 125 12.91 -13.90 13.30
N THR A 126 14.15 -14.20 12.91
CA THR A 126 15.35 -13.57 13.48
C THR A 126 15.79 -12.29 12.76
N GLU A 127 15.11 -11.87 11.69
CA GLU A 127 15.59 -10.77 10.83
C GLU A 127 14.71 -9.52 10.86
N HIS A 128 13.52 -9.60 11.47
CA HIS A 128 12.54 -8.52 11.43
C HIS A 128 11.79 -8.33 12.75
N VAL A 129 11.36 -7.10 12.97
CA VAL A 129 10.27 -6.76 13.89
C VAL A 129 8.98 -6.60 13.10
N LEU A 130 7.88 -7.13 13.63
CA LEU A 130 6.53 -6.91 13.11
C LEU A 130 5.92 -5.69 13.81
N ILE A 131 5.47 -4.70 13.06
CA ILE A 131 4.77 -3.53 13.57
C ILE A 131 3.36 -3.55 12.98
N ILE A 132 2.36 -3.60 13.86
CA ILE A 132 0.95 -3.64 13.48
C ILE A 132 0.32 -2.33 13.88
N ILE A 133 -0.20 -1.60 12.91
CA ILE A 133 -0.89 -0.33 13.14
C ILE A 133 -2.39 -0.59 13.16
N ALA A 134 -2.99 -0.48 14.34
CA ALA A 134 -4.42 -0.64 14.56
C ALA A 134 -5.18 0.61 14.11
N GLU A 135 -6.08 0.49 13.14
CA GLU A 135 -6.80 1.62 12.55
C GLU A 135 -8.09 2.01 13.31
N ASP A 136 -8.48 1.24 14.33
CA ASP A 136 -9.58 1.55 15.26
C ASP A 136 -9.31 0.98 16.66
N ALA A 137 -9.98 1.49 17.69
CA ALA A 137 -9.73 1.03 19.05
C ALA A 137 -10.14 -0.44 19.29
N SER A 138 -11.19 -0.92 18.61
CA SER A 138 -11.68 -2.29 18.77
C SER A 138 -10.64 -3.32 18.33
N ILE A 139 -9.97 -3.08 17.20
CA ILE A 139 -8.90 -3.96 16.73
C ILE A 139 -7.64 -3.78 17.56
N HIS A 140 -7.37 -2.57 18.07
CA HIS A 140 -6.24 -2.31 18.93
C HIS A 140 -6.28 -3.17 20.19
N SER A 141 -7.38 -3.15 20.95
CA SER A 141 -7.53 -3.98 22.15
C SER A 141 -7.45 -5.48 21.85
N LYS A 142 -7.95 -5.93 20.69
CA LYS A 142 -7.82 -7.33 20.26
C LYS A 142 -6.36 -7.72 19.98
N LEU A 143 -5.60 -6.82 19.36
CA LEU A 143 -4.19 -7.02 19.05
C LEU A 143 -3.33 -7.00 20.31
N GLU A 144 -3.56 -6.04 21.22
CA GLU A 144 -2.91 -6.00 22.53
C GLU A 144 -3.15 -7.33 23.27
N ALA A 145 -4.40 -7.77 23.40
CA ALA A 145 -4.71 -9.05 24.05
C ALA A 145 -4.07 -10.28 23.36
N LEU A 146 -3.87 -10.23 22.04
CA LEU A 146 -3.23 -11.32 21.29
C LEU A 146 -1.71 -11.34 21.47
N PHE A 147 -1.08 -10.17 21.66
CA PHE A 147 0.37 -9.99 21.67
C PHE A 147 0.94 -9.54 23.04
N ASP A 148 0.11 -9.47 24.08
CA ASP A 148 0.42 -9.03 25.47
C ASP A 148 1.59 -9.79 26.12
N SER A 149 1.99 -10.94 25.55
CA SER A 149 3.21 -11.63 25.97
C SER A 149 4.45 -10.91 25.44
N ALA A 150 5.14 -10.19 26.35
CA ALA A 150 6.40 -9.41 26.24
C ALA A 150 7.64 -10.13 25.65
N THR A 151 7.46 -11.14 24.80
CA THR A 151 8.52 -11.94 24.16
C THR A 151 8.39 -12.02 22.64
N SER A 152 7.37 -11.37 22.08
CA SER A 152 7.13 -11.37 20.64
C SER A 152 7.87 -10.22 20.00
N ALA A 153 8.60 -10.46 18.90
CA ALA A 153 9.12 -9.42 18.01
C ALA A 153 8.00 -8.69 17.25
N THR A 154 6.95 -8.28 17.98
CA THR A 154 5.71 -7.68 17.49
C THR A 154 5.40 -6.46 18.34
N ILE A 155 5.16 -5.33 17.69
CA ILE A 155 4.78 -4.06 18.30
C ILE A 155 3.40 -3.71 17.76
N VAL A 156 2.47 -3.37 18.65
CA VAL A 156 1.14 -2.91 18.27
C VAL A 156 1.06 -1.41 18.54
N LEU A 157 0.65 -0.64 17.53
CA LEU A 157 0.60 0.82 17.59
C LEU A 157 -0.82 1.34 17.29
N PRO A 158 -1.32 2.33 18.03
CA PRO A 158 -2.60 2.97 17.73
C PRO A 158 -2.48 3.91 16.52
N GLY A 159 -3.03 3.50 15.38
CA GLY A 159 -3.16 4.28 14.15
C GLY A 159 -4.30 5.29 14.16
N TYR A 160 -5.37 5.00 14.88
CA TYR A 160 -6.53 5.90 15.04
C TYR A 160 -6.21 7.12 15.91
N ASP A 161 -7.00 8.18 15.75
CA ASP A 161 -7.04 9.31 16.68
C ASP A 161 -8.09 9.01 17.74
N ILE A 162 -7.70 9.01 19.02
CA ILE A 162 -8.61 8.74 20.16
C ILE A 162 -9.80 9.69 20.14
N ALA A 163 -9.61 10.93 19.68
CA ALA A 163 -10.68 11.92 19.61
C ALA A 163 -11.72 11.62 18.51
N ASN A 164 -11.34 10.81 17.51
CA ASN A 164 -12.14 10.54 16.30
C ASN A 164 -12.31 9.03 16.06
N ASP A 165 -12.30 8.24 17.13
CA ASP A 165 -12.46 6.79 17.05
C ASP A 165 -13.88 6.44 16.58
N HIS A 166 -14.01 6.22 15.27
CA HIS A 166 -15.19 5.63 14.67
C HIS A 166 -14.93 4.15 14.53
N ALA A 167 -15.59 3.34 15.37
CA ALA A 167 -15.43 1.90 15.31
C ALA A 167 -15.87 1.36 13.93
N HIS A 168 -14.91 0.94 13.12
CA HIS A 168 -15.12 0.34 11.80
C HIS A 168 -15.47 -1.13 11.94
N HIS A 169 -16.70 -1.43 12.37
CA HIS A 169 -17.10 -2.81 12.62
C HIS A 169 -17.23 -3.67 11.34
N ASN A 170 -17.36 -3.04 10.17
CA ASN A 170 -17.52 -3.70 8.88
C ASN A 170 -16.44 -3.26 7.90
N ALA A 171 -16.19 -4.10 6.88
CA ALA A 171 -15.39 -3.68 5.74
C ALA A 171 -16.06 -2.50 5.03
N GLU A 172 -15.35 -1.37 4.94
CA GLU A 172 -15.84 -0.17 4.29
C GLU A 172 -16.00 -0.38 2.78
N ASP A 173 -17.00 0.28 2.19
CA ASP A 173 -17.17 0.32 0.75
C ASP A 173 -15.99 1.06 0.10
N TYR A 174 -15.41 0.48 -0.94
CA TYR A 174 -14.23 0.98 -1.63
C TYR A 174 -14.39 2.43 -2.13
N ASP A 175 -15.60 2.80 -2.55
CA ASP A 175 -15.86 4.15 -3.05
C ASP A 175 -16.26 5.15 -1.95
N SER A 176 -16.42 4.69 -0.71
CA SER A 176 -16.82 5.54 0.41
C SER A 176 -15.75 6.58 0.79
N ILE A 177 -16.21 7.70 1.35
CA ILE A 177 -15.33 8.72 1.94
C ILE A 177 -14.53 8.10 3.09
N THR A 178 -15.15 7.24 3.89
CA THR A 178 -14.52 6.55 5.02
C THR A 178 -13.34 5.71 4.58
N TYR A 179 -13.51 4.84 3.59
CA TYR A 179 -12.43 4.03 3.03
C TYR A 179 -11.31 4.92 2.47
N LYS A 180 -11.65 5.97 1.72
CA LYS A 180 -10.66 6.91 1.16
C LYS A 180 -9.87 7.65 2.25
N SER A 181 -10.53 8.05 3.33
CA SER A 181 -9.86 8.66 4.50
C SER A 181 -8.97 7.66 5.23
N LEU A 182 -9.40 6.40 5.36
CA LEU A 182 -8.62 5.34 5.98
C LEU A 182 -7.32 5.09 5.21
N VAL A 183 -7.41 4.82 3.90
CA VAL A 183 -6.24 4.48 3.08
C VAL A 183 -5.29 5.67 2.86
N SER A 184 -5.77 6.90 3.02
CA SER A 184 -4.94 8.11 2.91
C SER A 184 -4.03 8.32 4.13
N THR A 185 -4.34 7.71 5.28
CA THR A 185 -3.48 7.77 6.48
C THR A 185 -2.15 7.01 6.32
N ARG A 186 -2.06 6.09 5.35
CA ARG A 186 -0.88 5.23 5.12
C ARG A 186 0.43 6.01 5.04
N ALA A 187 0.44 7.11 4.28
CA ALA A 187 1.62 7.95 4.12
C ALA A 187 2.05 8.59 5.45
N THR A 188 1.08 9.09 6.23
CA THR A 188 1.32 9.62 7.58
C THR A 188 1.97 8.57 8.49
N HIS A 189 1.42 7.37 8.51
CA HIS A 189 1.90 6.27 9.35
C HIS A 189 3.32 5.84 8.98
N LEU A 190 3.58 5.59 7.69
CA LEU A 190 4.91 5.22 7.21
C LEU A 190 5.94 6.32 7.48
N LEU A 191 5.54 7.59 7.33
CA LEU A 191 6.41 8.73 7.61
C LEU A 191 6.73 8.86 9.11
N ASN A 192 5.76 8.64 9.98
CA ASN A 192 5.99 8.62 11.43
C ASN A 192 6.98 7.51 11.82
N LEU A 193 6.82 6.29 11.29
CA LEU A 193 7.79 5.21 11.50
C LEU A 193 9.17 5.57 10.94
N MET A 194 9.23 6.14 9.74
CA MET A 194 10.50 6.56 9.14
C MET A 194 11.23 7.56 10.05
N CYS A 195 10.53 8.57 10.55
CA CYS A 195 11.13 9.55 11.44
C CYS A 195 11.55 8.93 12.78
N ILE A 196 10.75 8.06 13.39
CA ILE A 196 11.13 7.47 14.69
C ILE A 196 12.33 6.52 14.55
N LEU A 197 12.31 5.63 13.56
CA LEU A 197 13.39 4.67 13.31
C LEU A 197 14.65 5.33 12.71
N GLY A 198 14.50 6.49 12.06
CA GLY A 198 15.57 7.21 11.38
C GLY A 198 16.15 8.40 12.16
N VAL A 199 15.49 8.87 13.22
CA VAL A 199 16.01 9.97 14.05
C VAL A 199 17.27 9.50 14.75
N THR A 200 18.37 10.05 14.28
CA THR A 200 19.60 10.19 15.04
C THR A 200 19.22 10.76 16.40
N GLY A 201 19.59 10.08 17.48
CA GLY A 201 20.13 10.89 18.56
C GLY A 201 21.17 11.78 17.89
N GLU A 202 20.98 13.10 17.87
CA GLU A 202 22.12 14.02 17.80
C GLU A 202 23.21 13.34 18.59
N ASP A 203 24.38 13.11 18.00
CA ASP A 203 25.49 12.40 18.65
C ASP A 203 25.40 12.71 20.13
N VAL A 204 24.89 11.77 20.93
CA VAL A 204 24.75 12.01 22.35
C VAL A 204 26.18 11.89 22.78
N VAL A 205 26.90 13.00 22.64
CA VAL A 205 28.18 13.25 23.25
C VAL A 205 27.80 13.16 24.71
N LYS A 206 27.91 11.94 25.24
CA LYS A 206 27.86 11.73 26.67
C LYS A 206 28.83 12.78 27.22
N SER A 207 28.44 13.47 28.29
CA SER A 207 29.18 14.59 28.88
C SER A 207 30.65 14.28 29.23
N ASN A 208 31.08 13.02 29.07
CA ASN A 208 32.41 12.49 29.24
C ASN A 208 33.19 12.22 27.92
N GLY A 209 32.69 12.61 26.74
CA GLY A 209 33.42 12.48 25.46
C GLY A 209 33.54 11.07 24.91
N ALA A 210 32.82 10.09 25.48
CA ALA A 210 32.76 8.73 24.94
C ALA A 210 31.82 8.68 23.72
N ILE A 211 32.33 8.20 22.58
CA ILE A 211 31.54 7.94 21.38
C ILE A 211 30.43 6.95 21.76
N ALA A 212 29.18 7.41 21.77
CA ALA A 212 28.03 6.54 21.96
C ALA A 212 28.01 5.49 20.84
N SER A 213 27.64 4.25 21.19
CA SER A 213 27.43 3.16 20.25
C SER A 213 26.67 3.65 19.02
N LYS A 214 27.24 3.42 17.83
CA LYS A 214 26.63 3.74 16.54
C LYS A 214 25.17 3.31 16.55
N ASP A 215 24.23 4.25 16.55
CA ASP A 215 22.81 3.92 16.46
C ASP A 215 22.57 3.19 15.12
N THR A 216 22.27 1.90 15.21
CA THR A 216 22.07 1.01 14.07
C THR A 216 20.64 1.04 13.55
N ARG A 217 19.71 1.77 14.19
CA ARG A 217 18.30 1.87 13.76
C ARG A 217 18.14 2.48 12.37
N LYS A 218 19.09 3.33 11.96
CA LYS A 218 19.17 3.93 10.60
C LYS A 218 19.35 2.94 9.45
N ASP A 219 19.66 1.69 9.76
CA ASP A 219 19.83 0.62 8.78
C ASP A 219 18.57 -0.28 8.68
N ILE A 220 17.54 -0.02 9.49
CA ILE A 220 16.25 -0.74 9.43
C ILE A 220 15.50 -0.33 8.15
N ILE A 221 15.15 -1.32 7.34
CA ILE A 221 14.33 -1.16 6.13
C ILE A 221 12.87 -1.43 6.47
N ILE A 222 11.97 -0.53 6.09
CA ILE A 222 10.54 -0.72 6.29
C ILE A 222 9.99 -1.59 5.14
N VAL A 223 9.24 -2.64 5.47
CA VAL A 223 8.53 -3.49 4.51
C VAL A 223 7.03 -3.40 4.82
N TYR A 224 6.29 -2.60 4.06
CA TYR A 224 4.85 -2.46 4.20
C TYR A 224 4.11 -3.56 3.41
N SER A 225 3.05 -4.12 3.99
CA SER A 225 2.21 -5.14 3.38
C SER A 225 0.73 -4.90 3.73
N ASP A 226 -0.15 -4.84 2.73
CA ASP A 226 -1.59 -4.91 2.95
C ASP A 226 -1.99 -6.31 3.48
N VAL A 227 -3.05 -6.37 4.30
CA VAL A 227 -3.50 -7.62 4.96
C VAL A 227 -4.23 -8.58 4.00
N ASP A 228 -4.55 -8.13 2.80
CA ASP A 228 -5.04 -8.96 1.70
C ASP A 228 -3.92 -9.43 0.76
N THR A 229 -2.71 -9.53 1.30
CA THR A 229 -1.59 -10.26 0.68
C THR A 229 -1.40 -11.62 1.34
N VAL A 230 -0.73 -12.55 0.65
CA VAL A 230 -0.34 -13.85 1.19
C VAL A 230 1.12 -14.11 0.89
N TRP A 231 1.91 -14.27 1.96
CA TRP A 231 3.32 -14.60 1.88
C TRP A 231 3.46 -16.11 1.71
N VAL A 232 3.79 -16.57 0.51
CA VAL A 232 3.98 -18.00 0.21
C VAL A 232 5.44 -18.44 0.41
N LYS A 233 6.39 -17.50 0.41
CA LYS A 233 7.80 -17.71 0.75
C LYS A 233 8.37 -16.53 1.52
N ASP A 234 9.59 -16.69 2.03
CA ASP A 234 10.39 -15.63 2.65
C ASP A 234 10.89 -14.63 1.59
N PRO A 235 10.43 -13.35 1.56
CA PRO A 235 10.86 -12.38 0.57
C PRO A 235 12.19 -11.68 0.93
N PHE A 236 12.67 -11.78 2.18
CA PHE A 236 13.83 -11.00 2.64
C PHE A 236 15.12 -11.32 1.89
N PRO A 237 15.45 -12.59 1.57
CA PRO A 237 16.63 -12.90 0.76
C PRO A 237 16.61 -12.24 -0.63
N TYR A 238 15.42 -12.06 -1.21
CA TYR A 238 15.25 -11.36 -2.50
C TYR A 238 15.38 -9.85 -2.33
N ILE A 239 14.66 -9.28 -1.36
CA ILE A 239 14.70 -7.85 -1.03
C ILE A 239 16.14 -7.40 -0.70
N GLN A 240 16.86 -8.17 0.10
CA GLN A 240 18.22 -7.88 0.53
C GLN A 240 19.20 -7.82 -0.66
N LYS A 241 18.97 -8.60 -1.72
CA LYS A 241 19.79 -8.52 -2.95
C LYS A 241 19.54 -7.24 -3.73
N LEU A 242 18.29 -6.77 -3.78
CA LEU A 242 17.92 -5.56 -4.53
C LEU A 242 18.33 -4.28 -3.80
N ILE A 243 17.98 -4.17 -2.53
CA ILE A 243 18.21 -2.94 -1.77
C ILE A 243 19.64 -2.90 -1.21
N GLY A 244 20.16 -4.05 -0.73
CA GLY A 244 21.58 -4.33 -0.49
C GLY A 244 22.36 -3.38 0.43
N LYS A 245 23.58 -3.79 0.81
CA LYS A 245 24.49 -2.98 1.65
C LYS A 245 24.78 -1.58 1.08
N ASN A 246 24.61 -1.38 -0.22
CA ASN A 246 24.84 -0.11 -0.90
C ASN A 246 23.59 0.78 -1.01
N LYS A 247 22.43 0.35 -0.46
CA LYS A 247 21.14 1.05 -0.58
C LYS A 247 20.91 1.48 -2.03
N SER A 248 20.95 0.53 -2.98
CA SER A 248 20.89 0.84 -4.43
C SER A 248 19.60 1.57 -4.81
N TYR A 249 18.54 1.30 -4.05
CA TYR A 249 17.23 1.94 -4.15
C TYR A 249 16.79 2.51 -2.79
N ASP A 250 16.05 3.60 -2.86
CA ASP A 250 15.35 4.22 -1.75
C ASP A 250 13.96 3.56 -1.53
N LEU A 251 13.34 3.09 -2.62
CA LEU A 251 12.00 2.50 -2.65
C LEU A 251 11.93 1.32 -3.63
N LEU A 252 11.34 0.20 -3.21
CA LEU A 252 10.85 -0.85 -4.11
C LEU A 252 9.35 -1.00 -3.91
N ALA A 253 8.61 -1.31 -4.97
CA ALA A 253 7.17 -1.53 -4.89
C ALA A 253 6.75 -2.64 -5.84
N ALA A 254 5.72 -3.40 -5.47
CA ALA A 254 5.10 -4.34 -6.41
C ALA A 254 4.57 -3.59 -7.64
N VAL A 255 4.67 -4.18 -8.83
CA VAL A 255 4.17 -3.58 -10.07
C VAL A 255 2.77 -4.10 -10.34
N ASP A 256 1.81 -3.19 -10.53
CA ASP A 256 0.46 -3.53 -10.93
C ASP A 256 0.34 -3.67 -12.46
N ASP A 257 1.03 -2.82 -13.21
CA ASP A 257 1.01 -2.79 -14.67
C ASP A 257 2.23 -2.02 -15.20
N HIS A 258 2.88 -2.53 -16.26
CA HIS A 258 4.08 -1.93 -16.84
C HIS A 258 3.79 -0.74 -17.78
N ASP A 259 2.56 -0.65 -18.32
CA ASP A 259 2.19 0.32 -19.36
C ASP A 259 0.85 1.00 -19.07
N TYR A 260 0.56 1.25 -17.79
CA TYR A 260 -0.67 1.93 -17.39
C TYR A 260 -0.55 3.44 -17.53
N TRP A 261 -1.42 4.06 -18.32
CA TRP A 261 -1.54 5.53 -18.40
C TRP A 261 -0.25 6.25 -18.88
N CYS A 262 0.49 5.62 -19.79
CA CYS A 262 1.79 6.10 -20.31
C CYS A 262 2.88 6.20 -19.23
N VAL A 263 2.74 5.44 -18.15
CA VAL A 263 3.70 5.36 -17.06
C VAL A 263 4.42 4.03 -17.16
N LYS A 264 5.74 4.08 -17.25
CA LYS A 264 6.58 2.91 -17.05
C LYS A 264 6.49 2.47 -15.59
N ASP A 265 5.98 1.27 -15.37
CA ASP A 265 5.78 0.62 -14.07
C ASP A 265 4.86 1.42 -13.13
N TYR A 266 3.56 1.16 -13.24
CA TYR A 266 2.56 1.64 -12.29
C TYR A 266 2.61 0.78 -11.02
N TYR A 267 3.02 1.38 -9.91
CA TYR A 267 3.28 0.64 -8.67
C TYR A 267 2.02 0.45 -7.83
N CYS A 268 1.95 -0.73 -7.23
CA CYS A 268 0.98 -1.08 -6.21
C CYS A 268 1.44 -0.56 -4.83
N THR A 269 0.53 0.04 -4.06
CA THR A 269 0.83 0.48 -2.68
C THR A 269 0.56 -0.59 -1.63
N GLY A 270 0.18 -1.80 -2.04
CA GLY A 270 -0.09 -2.93 -1.14
C GLY A 270 1.14 -3.73 -0.73
N PHE A 271 2.30 -3.50 -1.37
CA PHE A 271 3.58 -4.04 -0.91
C PHE A 271 4.72 -3.08 -1.26
N LEU A 272 5.34 -2.49 -0.24
CA LEU A 272 6.40 -1.48 -0.38
C LEU A 272 7.63 -1.86 0.44
N VAL A 273 8.82 -1.58 -0.08
CA VAL A 273 10.08 -1.67 0.67
C VAL A 273 10.74 -0.30 0.64
N ILE A 274 10.99 0.29 1.80
CA ILE A 274 11.42 1.68 1.94
C ILE A 274 12.71 1.71 2.76
N ALA A 275 13.80 2.14 2.14
CA ALA A 275 15.04 2.40 2.84
C ALA A 275 14.98 3.76 3.55
N GLN A 276 15.64 3.83 4.70
CA GLN A 276 15.86 5.08 5.42
C GLN A 276 16.86 5.96 4.63
N SER A 277 16.32 7.00 3.98
CA SER A 277 17.09 8.05 3.31
C SER A 277 16.33 9.38 3.31
N PRO A 278 17.02 10.53 3.19
CA PRO A 278 16.35 11.82 3.06
C PRO A 278 15.37 11.89 1.87
N ALA A 279 15.67 11.17 0.77
CA ALA A 279 14.79 11.10 -0.38
C ALA A 279 13.48 10.35 -0.07
N SER A 280 13.55 9.22 0.66
CA SER A 280 12.37 8.49 1.11
C SER A 280 11.50 9.33 2.08
N ILE A 281 12.12 10.05 3.03
CA ILE A 281 11.41 10.93 3.97
C ILE A 281 10.69 12.05 3.21
N SER A 282 11.41 12.71 2.29
CA SER A 282 10.84 13.78 1.46
C SER A 282 9.67 13.26 0.62
N PHE A 283 9.83 12.09 -0.02
CA PHE A 283 8.77 11.45 -0.79
C PHE A 283 7.51 11.15 0.04
N LEU A 284 7.66 10.49 1.19
CA LEU A 284 6.51 10.19 2.06
C LEU A 284 5.83 11.46 2.60
N SER A 285 6.60 12.50 2.91
CA SER A 285 6.07 13.81 3.34
C SER A 285 5.21 14.45 2.24
N HIS A 286 5.67 14.42 0.99
CA HIS A 286 4.87 14.94 -0.11
C HIS A 286 3.65 14.08 -0.40
N TRP A 287 3.77 12.76 -0.33
CA TRP A 287 2.63 11.86 -0.48
C TRP A 287 1.58 12.10 0.60
N GLU A 288 2.00 12.27 1.86
CA GLU A 288 1.13 12.66 2.97
C GLU A 288 0.43 14.00 2.72
N LYS A 289 1.18 15.04 2.30
CA LYS A 289 0.62 16.37 2.02
C LYS A 289 -0.45 16.32 0.93
N GLU A 290 -0.17 15.62 -0.17
CA GLU A 290 -1.14 15.46 -1.27
C GLU A 290 -2.39 14.69 -0.81
N LEU A 291 -2.23 13.67 0.03
CA LEU A 291 -3.33 12.89 0.58
C LEU A 291 -4.21 13.63 1.59
N LYS A 292 -3.70 14.68 2.24
CA LYS A 292 -4.46 15.50 3.20
C LYS A 292 -5.45 16.46 2.55
N TYR A 293 -5.33 16.76 1.25
CA TYR A 293 -6.21 17.75 0.59
C TYR A 293 -7.67 17.30 0.52
N ALA A 294 -7.91 16.02 0.26
CA ALA A 294 -9.26 15.45 0.19
C ALA A 294 -9.20 13.92 0.36
N PRO A 295 -10.28 13.28 0.84
CA PRO A 295 -10.40 11.82 0.82
C PRO A 295 -10.25 11.28 -0.60
N GLN A 296 -9.16 10.55 -0.84
CA GLN A 296 -8.83 10.00 -2.16
C GLN A 296 -8.05 8.70 -2.04
N LEU A 297 -7.98 7.96 -3.14
CA LEU A 297 -7.20 6.73 -3.21
C LEU A 297 -5.71 7.03 -3.13
N ASN A 298 -4.98 6.20 -2.38
CA ASN A 298 -3.58 6.45 -2.10
C ASN A 298 -2.64 6.12 -3.27
N GLN A 299 -2.95 5.09 -4.06
CA GLN A 299 -2.08 4.58 -5.12
C GLN A 299 -1.95 5.51 -6.34
N PRO A 300 -3.02 6.14 -6.84
CA PRO A 300 -2.86 7.13 -7.92
C PRO A 300 -1.99 8.31 -7.51
N ILE A 301 -2.16 8.80 -6.28
CA ILE A 301 -1.38 9.92 -5.74
C ILE A 301 0.07 9.51 -5.49
N PHE A 302 0.31 8.33 -4.92
CA PHE A 302 1.65 7.75 -4.74
C PHE A 302 2.44 7.78 -6.05
N ASN A 303 1.84 7.23 -7.10
CA ASN A 303 2.41 7.15 -8.42
C ASN A 303 2.64 8.55 -9.04
N THR A 304 1.71 9.47 -8.84
CA THR A 304 1.84 10.86 -9.30
C THR A 304 3.01 11.58 -8.61
N VAL A 305 3.10 11.46 -7.29
CA VAL A 305 4.16 12.07 -6.47
C VAL A 305 5.52 11.49 -6.82
N LEU A 306 5.61 10.18 -7.04
CA LEU A 306 6.88 9.51 -7.34
C LEU A 306 7.53 10.02 -8.62
N ARG A 307 6.73 10.46 -9.59
CA ARG A 307 7.18 10.99 -10.87
C ARG A 307 7.29 12.52 -10.91
N SER A 308 7.00 13.17 -9.79
CA SER A 308 7.10 14.62 -9.67
C SER A 308 8.56 15.07 -9.80
N SER A 309 8.83 15.98 -10.73
CA SER A 309 10.14 16.63 -10.86
C SER A 309 10.48 17.57 -9.69
N LYS A 310 9.53 17.77 -8.76
CA LYS A 310 9.68 18.68 -7.61
C LYS A 310 10.37 18.04 -6.41
N LEU A 311 10.59 16.73 -6.44
CA LEU A 311 11.22 16.01 -5.33
C LEU A 311 12.70 15.80 -5.56
N PRO A 312 13.50 15.66 -4.48
CA PRO A 312 14.79 14.99 -4.58
C PRO A 312 14.63 13.70 -5.37
N LYS A 313 15.56 13.40 -6.28
CA LYS A 313 15.48 12.23 -7.14
C LYS A 313 15.53 10.95 -6.29
N ILE A 314 14.36 10.41 -5.98
CA ILE A 314 14.19 9.14 -5.30
C ILE A 314 14.58 8.01 -6.26
N ARG A 315 15.43 7.09 -5.81
CA ARG A 315 15.80 5.90 -6.60
C ARG A 315 14.79 4.82 -6.31
N HIS A 316 13.96 4.49 -7.29
CA HIS A 316 12.92 3.48 -7.12
C HIS A 316 13.02 2.38 -8.19
N SER A 317 12.42 1.23 -7.91
CA SER A 317 12.27 0.14 -8.87
C SER A 317 11.04 -0.73 -8.55
N GLY A 318 10.55 -1.43 -9.57
CA GLY A 318 9.52 -2.44 -9.43
C GLY A 318 10.08 -3.74 -8.86
N LEU A 319 9.31 -4.41 -8.01
CA LEU A 319 9.50 -5.82 -7.69
C LEU A 319 8.97 -6.66 -8.86
N GLY A 320 9.63 -7.80 -9.14
CA GLY A 320 9.28 -8.65 -10.28
C GLY A 320 7.87 -9.21 -10.16
N GLU A 321 7.12 -9.21 -11.27
CA GLU A 321 5.74 -9.72 -11.33
C GLU A 321 5.65 -11.25 -11.08
N MET A 322 6.76 -11.99 -11.20
CA MET A 322 6.82 -13.42 -10.91
C MET A 322 6.87 -13.68 -9.40
N GLU A 323 7.69 -12.92 -8.68
CA GLU A 323 7.85 -13.02 -7.23
C GLU A 323 6.75 -12.28 -6.46
N PHE A 324 6.25 -11.17 -6.99
CA PHE A 324 5.25 -10.29 -6.38
C PHE A 324 4.06 -10.01 -7.32
N PRO A 325 3.34 -11.04 -7.80
CA PRO A 325 2.27 -10.86 -8.76
C PRO A 325 1.08 -10.08 -8.20
N PRO A 326 0.51 -9.14 -8.98
CA PRO A 326 -0.82 -8.63 -8.71
C PRO A 326 -1.86 -9.71 -8.98
N GLY A 327 -3.05 -9.54 -8.39
CA GLY A 327 -4.11 -10.53 -8.44
C GLY A 327 -4.57 -10.88 -9.85
N ARG A 328 -4.55 -9.92 -10.79
CA ARG A 328 -4.87 -10.17 -12.21
C ARG A 328 -3.93 -11.21 -12.85
N LEU A 329 -2.67 -11.28 -12.41
CA LEU A 329 -1.72 -12.26 -12.93
C LEU A 329 -1.94 -13.60 -12.27
N TYR A 330 -1.87 -13.64 -10.94
CA TYR A 330 -1.87 -14.88 -10.17
C TYR A 330 -3.19 -15.66 -10.26
N PHE A 331 -4.33 -14.95 -10.17
CA PHE A 331 -5.65 -15.57 -10.10
C PHE A 331 -6.33 -15.69 -11.46
N ASP A 332 -5.97 -14.85 -12.44
CA ASP A 332 -6.65 -14.85 -13.74
C ASP A 332 -5.73 -15.32 -14.88
N GLN A 333 -4.64 -14.60 -15.16
CA GLN A 333 -3.84 -14.88 -16.35
C GLN A 333 -3.11 -16.22 -16.24
N TRP A 334 -2.41 -16.47 -15.14
CA TRP A 334 -1.65 -17.71 -14.97
C TRP A 334 -2.55 -18.94 -14.88
N VAL A 335 -3.72 -18.80 -14.25
CA VAL A 335 -4.72 -19.88 -14.18
C VAL A 335 -5.27 -20.21 -15.57
N LYS A 336 -5.45 -19.22 -16.45
CA LYS A 336 -5.87 -19.44 -17.84
C LYS A 336 -4.79 -20.15 -18.66
N GLU A 337 -3.52 -19.89 -18.39
CA GLU A 337 -2.42 -20.62 -19.04
C GLU A 337 -2.40 -22.09 -18.63
N GLY A 338 -2.65 -22.37 -17.34
CA GLY A 338 -2.76 -23.72 -16.79
C GLY A 338 -1.48 -24.55 -16.89
N GLY A 339 -1.59 -25.82 -16.48
CA GLY A 339 -0.55 -26.83 -16.65
C GLY A 339 0.78 -26.46 -16.00
N GLU A 340 1.87 -26.71 -16.71
CA GLU A 340 3.22 -26.49 -16.20
C GLU A 340 3.60 -24.99 -16.13
N SER A 341 3.08 -24.17 -17.04
CA SER A 341 3.32 -22.71 -17.03
C SER A 341 2.78 -22.07 -15.75
N GLU A 342 1.52 -22.39 -15.40
CA GLU A 342 0.92 -21.90 -14.15
C GLU A 342 1.74 -22.35 -12.93
N ARG A 343 2.11 -23.64 -12.89
CA ARG A 343 2.86 -24.21 -11.77
C ARG A 343 4.20 -23.51 -11.58
N GLN A 344 4.99 -23.38 -12.65
CA GLN A 344 6.30 -22.73 -12.59
C GLN A 344 6.20 -21.29 -12.08
N LYS A 345 5.23 -20.52 -12.59
CA LYS A 345 5.03 -19.12 -12.16
C LYS A 345 4.66 -19.01 -10.68
N LYS A 346 3.73 -19.85 -10.22
CA LYS A 346 3.31 -19.90 -8.81
C LYS A 346 4.41 -20.44 -7.89
N GLU A 347 5.27 -21.31 -8.40
CA GLU A 347 6.44 -21.79 -7.68
C GLU A 347 7.46 -20.69 -7.47
N GLU A 348 7.59 -19.69 -8.33
CA GLU A 348 8.54 -18.57 -8.14
C GLU A 348 7.99 -17.49 -7.19
N THR A 349 6.67 -17.45 -7.00
CA THR A 349 5.99 -16.45 -6.18
C THR A 349 6.49 -16.45 -4.73
N MET A 350 6.62 -15.24 -4.17
CA MET A 350 6.98 -14.97 -2.78
C MET A 350 5.80 -14.35 -2.03
N VAL A 351 5.15 -13.34 -2.61
CA VAL A 351 4.00 -12.66 -2.03
C VAL A 351 2.93 -12.45 -3.10
N VAL A 352 1.71 -12.92 -2.84
CA VAL A 352 0.55 -12.71 -3.73
C VAL A 352 -0.29 -11.56 -3.19
N HIS A 353 -0.70 -10.62 -4.03
CA HIS A 353 -1.65 -9.57 -3.65
C HIS A 353 -3.05 -9.83 -4.20
N ASN A 354 -4.08 -9.76 -3.34
CA ASN A 354 -5.48 -9.99 -3.70
C ASN A 354 -6.16 -8.72 -4.24
N ASN A 355 -5.45 -7.91 -5.04
CA ASN A 355 -6.01 -6.75 -5.73
C ASN A 355 -6.68 -7.12 -7.06
N TYR A 356 -7.26 -6.14 -7.77
CA TYR A 356 -8.13 -6.35 -8.95
C TYR A 356 -9.45 -7.09 -8.68
N ILE A 357 -9.89 -7.11 -7.41
CA ILE A 357 -11.21 -7.57 -6.99
C ILE A 357 -11.68 -6.67 -5.85
N ILE A 358 -12.97 -6.30 -5.86
CA ILE A 358 -13.56 -5.38 -4.89
C ILE A 358 -14.45 -6.16 -3.94
N GLY A 359 -14.44 -5.76 -2.67
CA GLY A 359 -15.29 -6.32 -1.64
C GLY A 359 -14.61 -7.42 -0.83
N HIS A 360 -14.87 -7.40 0.47
CA HIS A 360 -14.33 -8.31 1.47
C HIS A 360 -14.59 -9.79 1.12
N ASP A 361 -15.87 -10.17 0.95
CA ASP A 361 -16.26 -11.57 0.75
C ASP A 361 -15.75 -12.13 -0.58
N ALA A 362 -15.69 -11.29 -1.62
CA ALA A 362 -15.15 -11.68 -2.91
C ALA A 362 -13.64 -11.97 -2.83
N LYS A 363 -12.88 -11.12 -2.12
CA LYS A 363 -11.46 -11.36 -1.82
C LYS A 363 -11.27 -12.64 -1.03
N MET A 364 -12.07 -12.87 0.01
CA MET A 364 -11.95 -14.05 0.88
C MET A 364 -12.20 -15.33 0.08
N LYS A 365 -13.31 -15.36 -0.68
CA LYS A 365 -13.68 -16.49 -1.54
C LYS A 365 -12.58 -16.81 -2.57
N ARG A 366 -11.94 -15.79 -3.16
CA ARG A 366 -10.82 -16.00 -4.08
C ARG A 366 -9.62 -16.65 -3.38
N PHE A 367 -9.30 -16.24 -2.15
CA PHE A 367 -8.25 -16.94 -1.39
C PHE A 367 -8.64 -18.38 -1.04
N GLU A 368 -9.89 -18.65 -0.69
CA GLU A 368 -10.35 -20.02 -0.41
C GLU A 368 -10.24 -20.93 -1.64
N GLU A 369 -10.72 -20.47 -2.79
CA GLU A 369 -10.69 -21.22 -4.05
C GLU A 369 -9.28 -21.57 -4.52
N HIS A 370 -8.30 -20.74 -4.15
CA HIS A 370 -6.90 -20.96 -4.48
C HIS A 370 -6.07 -21.56 -3.33
N GLY A 371 -6.71 -22.01 -2.25
CA GLY A 371 -6.01 -22.65 -1.12
C GLY A 371 -5.10 -21.71 -0.33
N LEU A 372 -5.29 -20.40 -0.47
CA LEU A 372 -4.53 -19.35 0.22
C LEU A 372 -5.24 -18.84 1.49
N TRP A 373 -6.43 -19.34 1.80
CA TRP A 373 -7.14 -19.06 3.05
C TRP A 373 -6.95 -20.18 4.08
N ILE A 374 -6.36 -19.86 5.23
CA ILE A 374 -6.09 -20.84 6.30
C ILE A 374 -7.34 -20.97 7.19
N ASN A 375 -8.18 -21.95 6.85
CA ASN A 375 -9.35 -22.31 7.65
C ASN A 375 -8.95 -22.86 9.02
N LYS A 376 -9.60 -22.38 10.09
CA LYS A 376 -9.41 -22.87 11.49
C LYS A 376 -9.67 -24.38 11.65
N LYS A 377 -10.32 -25.05 10.69
CA LYS A 377 -10.79 -26.44 10.81
C LYS A 377 -9.77 -27.52 10.40
N ARG A 378 -8.58 -27.19 9.88
CA ARG A 378 -7.52 -28.18 9.63
C ARG A 378 -6.55 -28.29 10.81
N SER A 379 -7.06 -28.78 11.93
CA SER A 379 -6.27 -29.26 13.07
C SER A 379 -6.76 -30.65 13.45
N ASN A 380 -6.80 -31.56 12.47
CA ASN A 380 -6.97 -33.01 12.60
C ASN A 380 -6.89 -33.63 11.19
N ALA A 381 -5.67 -33.90 10.70
CA ALA A 381 -5.41 -34.86 9.63
C ALA A 381 -3.99 -35.38 9.80
#